data_AF-A0A4Q5IUV1-F1
#
_entry.id   AF-A0A4Q5IUV1-F1
#
_cell.length_a   1.000
_cell.length_b   1.000
_cell.length_c   1.000
_cell.angle_alpha   90.00
_cell.angle_beta   90.00
_cell.angle_gamma   90.00
#
_symmetry.space_group_name_H-M   'P 1'
#
loop_
_entity.id
_entity.type
_entity.pdbx_description
1 polymer ?
#
loop_
_entity_poly.entity_id
_entity_poly.type
_entity_poly.pdbx_seq_one_letter_code
_entity_poly.pdbx_strand_id
1 'polypeptide(L)'
;MDWNGELLDQVETHWHQRLRPRLEGLSDEEYYWAPAPGSWTIHRRGESPAPVSYGAGDYTWDYGPASDGPAPMTTIAWRLGHLIETLASMNGVYFGGPRVTAETFDYPGSAETALRRLDDTYAAWVAGVRELGDEGLAARQGSKSPPEFADAPVARVVLYTSVEIFHHGAEISLLRDLYLREPQAR
;
A
#
# COMPACT_ATOMS: atom_id res chain seq x y z
N MET A 1 5.02 -29.79 4.03
CA MET A 1 5.32 -28.61 3.20
C MET A 1 5.13 -27.43 4.12
N ASP A 2 6.16 -26.61 4.29
CA ASP A 2 6.12 -25.44 5.17
C ASP A 2 5.39 -24.31 4.43
N TRP A 3 4.06 -24.30 4.52
CA TRP A 3 3.26 -23.32 3.78
C TRP A 3 3.52 -21.89 4.26
N ASN A 4 3.83 -21.70 5.55
CA ASN A 4 4.19 -20.39 6.06
C ASN A 4 5.49 -19.88 5.43
N GLY A 5 6.51 -20.75 5.35
CA GLY A 5 7.77 -20.46 4.68
C GLY A 5 7.59 -20.13 3.19
N GLU A 6 6.81 -20.90 2.45
CA GLU A 6 6.57 -20.66 1.01
C GLU A 6 5.86 -19.32 0.75
N LEU A 7 4.89 -18.94 1.60
CA LEU A 7 4.20 -17.64 1.49
C LEU A 7 5.16 -16.46 1.77
N LEU A 8 6.03 -16.62 2.77
CA LEU A 8 7.02 -15.60 3.13
C LEU A 8 8.11 -15.47 2.07
N ASP A 9 8.66 -16.58 1.58
CA ASP A 9 9.69 -16.58 0.55
C ASP A 9 9.23 -15.82 -0.70
N GLN A 10 7.98 -16.03 -1.14
CA GLN A 10 7.41 -15.32 -2.28
C GLN A 10 7.44 -13.80 -2.09
N VAL A 11 6.91 -13.31 -0.97
CA VAL A 11 6.77 -11.87 -0.75
C VAL A 11 8.11 -11.21 -0.40
N GLU A 12 8.96 -11.87 0.39
CA GLU A 12 10.30 -11.38 0.75
C GLU A 12 11.23 -11.35 -0.47
N THR A 13 11.22 -12.40 -1.30
CA THR A 13 12.00 -12.42 -2.55
C THR A 13 11.56 -11.31 -3.49
N HIS A 14 10.25 -11.13 -3.70
CA HIS A 14 9.75 -10.03 -4.52
C HIS A 14 10.16 -8.66 -3.94
N TRP A 15 9.98 -8.47 -2.64
CA TRP A 15 10.32 -7.24 -1.95
C TRP A 15 11.79 -6.84 -2.16
N HIS A 16 12.71 -7.76 -1.82
CA HIS A 16 14.13 -7.48 -1.82
C HIS A 16 14.74 -7.43 -3.22
N GLN A 17 14.21 -8.18 -4.19
CA GLN A 17 14.83 -8.28 -5.52
C GLN A 17 14.14 -7.41 -6.57
N ARG A 18 12.85 -7.11 -6.41
CA ARG A 18 12.04 -6.48 -7.45
C ARG A 18 11.44 -5.15 -7.04
N LEU A 19 11.02 -4.98 -5.78
CA LEU A 19 10.31 -3.77 -5.38
C LEU A 19 11.21 -2.75 -4.68
N ARG A 20 11.67 -3.04 -3.46
CA ARG A 20 12.26 -2.02 -2.57
C ARG A 20 13.51 -1.32 -3.13
N PRO A 21 14.46 -2.00 -3.81
CA PRO A 21 15.61 -1.33 -4.43
C PRO A 21 15.20 -0.35 -5.53
N ARG A 22 14.09 -0.60 -6.24
CA ARG A 22 13.59 0.32 -7.27
C ARG A 22 13.06 1.62 -6.70
N LEU A 23 12.87 1.73 -5.38
CA LEU A 23 12.40 2.92 -4.69
C LEU A 23 13.57 3.75 -4.10
N GLU A 24 14.81 3.28 -4.21
CA GLU A 24 15.98 4.05 -3.76
C GLU A 24 16.12 5.38 -4.52
N GLY A 25 16.39 6.46 -3.79
CA GLY A 25 16.50 7.80 -4.37
C GLY A 25 15.20 8.40 -4.92
N LEU A 26 14.03 7.87 -4.58
CA LEU A 26 12.74 8.47 -4.95
C LEU A 26 12.66 9.90 -4.38
N SER A 27 12.55 10.89 -5.26
CA SER A 27 12.44 12.31 -4.88
C SER A 27 10.97 12.70 -4.67
N ASP A 28 10.73 13.85 -4.02
CA ASP A 28 9.37 14.40 -3.90
C ASP A 28 8.78 14.79 -5.27
N GLU A 29 9.62 15.17 -6.23
CA GLU A 29 9.19 15.46 -7.60
C GLU A 29 8.68 14.18 -8.29
N GLU A 30 9.42 13.08 -8.18
CA GLU A 30 9.00 11.76 -8.65
C GLU A 30 7.73 11.29 -7.95
N TYR A 31 7.66 11.48 -6.64
CA TYR A 31 6.57 11.05 -5.77
C TYR A 31 5.24 11.71 -6.18
N TYR A 32 5.27 13.01 -6.51
CA TYR A 32 4.10 13.79 -6.91
C TYR A 32 3.89 13.89 -8.43
N TRP A 33 4.74 13.27 -9.24
CA TRP A 33 4.60 13.32 -10.70
C TRP A 33 3.26 12.73 -11.17
N ALA A 34 2.55 13.48 -12.00
CA ALA A 34 1.25 13.12 -12.54
C ALA A 34 1.41 12.46 -13.92
N PRO A 35 1.13 11.15 -14.07
CA PRO A 35 1.27 10.45 -15.35
C PRO A 35 0.25 10.89 -16.41
N ALA A 36 -0.84 11.53 -16.00
CA ALA A 36 -1.87 12.08 -16.88
C ALA A 36 -2.57 13.28 -16.21
N PRO A 37 -3.16 14.21 -17.00
CA PRO A 37 -4.01 15.26 -16.45
C PRO A 37 -5.13 14.69 -15.57
N GLY A 38 -5.34 15.31 -14.41
CA GLY A 38 -6.36 14.86 -13.45
C GLY A 38 -5.98 13.60 -12.65
N SER A 39 -4.70 13.21 -12.63
CA SER A 39 -4.24 12.12 -11.77
C SER A 39 -4.53 12.41 -10.30
N TRP A 40 -5.02 11.42 -9.59
CA TRP A 40 -5.26 11.47 -8.15
C TRP A 40 -3.95 11.34 -7.37
N THR A 41 -3.85 12.09 -6.27
CA THR A 41 -2.64 12.16 -5.45
C THR A 41 -2.95 12.33 -3.96
N ILE A 42 -1.89 12.54 -3.18
CA ILE A 42 -1.98 13.04 -1.81
C ILE A 42 -1.83 14.57 -1.85
N HIS A 43 -2.75 15.28 -1.22
CA HIS A 43 -2.75 16.74 -1.12
C HIS A 43 -2.51 17.19 0.31
N ARG A 44 -2.05 18.43 0.51
CA ARG A 44 -2.27 19.09 1.80
C ARG A 44 -3.77 19.21 2.04
N ARG A 45 -4.17 19.10 3.30
CA ARG A 45 -5.57 19.16 3.70
C ARG A 45 -6.20 20.46 3.21
N GLY A 46 -7.33 20.33 2.51
CA GLY A 46 -8.09 21.44 1.96
C GLY A 46 -7.71 21.83 0.52
N GLU A 47 -6.72 21.16 -0.08
CA GLU A 47 -6.29 21.44 -1.46
C GLU A 47 -6.78 20.41 -2.49
N SER A 48 -7.31 19.27 -2.04
CA SER A 48 -7.81 18.20 -2.91
C SER A 48 -8.97 18.69 -3.78
N PRO A 49 -8.90 18.55 -5.12
CA PRO A 49 -10.04 18.75 -6.00
C PRO A 49 -10.92 17.49 -6.14
N ALA A 50 -10.53 16.36 -5.56
CA ALA A 50 -11.27 15.10 -5.66
C ALA A 50 -12.64 15.17 -4.94
N PRO A 51 -13.64 14.37 -5.37
CA PRO A 51 -14.96 14.35 -4.74
C PRO A 51 -14.92 14.02 -3.24
N VAL A 52 -13.98 13.17 -2.84
CA VAL A 52 -13.72 12.78 -1.45
C VAL A 52 -12.21 12.87 -1.22
N SER A 53 -11.82 13.23 0.00
CA SER A 53 -10.43 13.12 0.44
C SER A 53 -10.38 12.56 1.85
N TYR A 54 -9.53 11.56 2.06
CA TYR A 54 -9.44 10.82 3.33
C TYR A 54 -8.16 11.14 4.09
N GLY A 55 -8.19 10.97 5.41
CA GLY A 55 -7.03 11.06 6.30
C GLY A 55 -7.25 12.02 7.47
N ALA A 56 -6.46 11.85 8.54
CA ALA A 56 -6.59 12.60 9.80
C ALA A 56 -5.48 13.63 10.08
N GLY A 57 -4.43 13.71 9.25
CA GLY A 57 -3.28 14.59 9.44
C GLY A 57 -3.23 15.82 8.53
N ASP A 58 -2.04 16.34 8.26
CA ASP A 58 -1.87 17.51 7.36
C ASP A 58 -2.09 17.17 5.88
N TYR A 59 -2.13 15.88 5.55
CA TYR A 59 -2.27 15.37 4.21
C TYR A 59 -3.50 14.49 4.06
N THR A 60 -4.14 14.58 2.90
CA THR A 60 -5.32 13.82 2.55
C THR A 60 -5.15 13.12 1.21
N TRP A 61 -5.71 11.92 1.10
CA TRP A 61 -5.62 11.06 -0.08
C TRP A 61 -6.89 11.14 -0.91
N ASP A 62 -6.74 11.44 -2.20
CA ASP A 62 -7.85 11.60 -3.13
C ASP A 62 -8.65 10.30 -3.30
N TYR A 63 -9.96 10.44 -3.28
CA TYR A 63 -10.88 9.33 -3.51
C TYR A 63 -12.18 9.81 -4.18
N GLY A 64 -12.97 8.85 -4.64
CA GLY A 64 -14.28 9.12 -5.20
C GLY A 64 -15.06 7.85 -5.44
N PRO A 65 -16.39 7.97 -5.63
CA PRO A 65 -17.20 6.82 -6.02
C PRO A 65 -16.76 6.31 -7.40
N ALA A 66 -17.08 5.05 -7.70
CA ALA A 66 -16.97 4.54 -9.06
C ALA A 66 -17.76 5.46 -10.01
N SER A 67 -17.09 5.94 -11.06
CA SER A 67 -17.71 6.74 -12.11
C SER A 67 -18.02 5.88 -13.34
N ASP A 68 -18.95 6.31 -14.18
CA ASP A 68 -19.23 5.67 -15.47
C ASP A 68 -18.06 5.76 -16.47
N GLY A 69 -17.08 6.64 -16.21
CA GLY A 69 -15.85 6.79 -16.99
C GLY A 69 -14.66 5.99 -16.45
N PRO A 70 -13.52 5.99 -17.16
CA PRO A 70 -12.31 5.35 -16.67
C PRO A 70 -11.88 5.97 -15.34
N ALA A 71 -11.45 5.12 -14.40
CA ALA A 71 -10.88 5.60 -13.15
C ALA A 71 -9.69 6.53 -13.43
N PRO A 72 -9.51 7.61 -12.66
CA PRO A 72 -8.35 8.49 -12.80
C PRO A 72 -7.04 7.71 -12.63
N MET A 73 -6.01 8.12 -13.38
CA MET A 73 -4.65 7.69 -13.09
C MET A 73 -4.23 8.20 -11.71
N THR A 74 -3.18 7.63 -11.13
CA THR A 74 -2.74 7.92 -9.77
C THR A 74 -1.23 8.12 -9.74
N THR A 75 -0.77 8.98 -8.84
CA THR A 75 0.66 9.27 -8.64
C THR A 75 1.33 8.16 -7.82
N ILE A 76 2.67 8.19 -7.76
CA ILE A 76 3.43 7.33 -6.84
C ILE A 76 3.03 7.63 -5.39
N ALA A 77 2.79 8.90 -5.05
CA ALA A 77 2.29 9.31 -3.73
C ALA A 77 0.98 8.62 -3.36
N TRP A 78 0.01 8.62 -4.28
CA TRP A 78 -1.27 7.96 -4.04
C TRP A 78 -1.09 6.46 -3.79
N ARG A 79 -0.29 5.78 -4.62
CA ARG A 79 -0.09 4.33 -4.55
C ARG A 79 0.68 3.89 -3.32
N LEU A 80 1.71 4.65 -2.93
CA LEU A 80 2.42 4.42 -1.68
C LEU A 80 1.51 4.70 -0.47
N GLY A 81 0.72 5.77 -0.50
CA GLY A 81 -0.29 6.05 0.53
C GLY A 81 -1.23 4.87 0.76
N HIS A 82 -1.82 4.35 -0.33
CA HIS A 82 -2.70 3.18 -0.31
C HIS A 82 -2.02 1.94 0.26
N LEU A 83 -0.84 1.58 -0.27
CA LEU A 83 -0.14 0.36 0.15
C LEU A 83 0.28 0.41 1.63
N ILE A 84 0.76 1.58 2.09
CA ILE A 84 1.16 1.77 3.49
C ILE A 84 -0.07 1.68 4.41
N GLU A 85 -1.18 2.35 4.05
CA GLU A 85 -2.43 2.30 4.82
C GLU A 85 -2.97 0.88 4.90
N THR A 86 -2.98 0.15 3.77
CA THR A 86 -3.42 -1.25 3.70
C THR A 86 -2.60 -2.12 4.66
N LEU A 87 -1.26 -2.03 4.61
CA LEU A 87 -0.39 -2.78 5.52
C LEU A 87 -0.58 -2.35 6.99
N ALA A 88 -0.72 -1.05 7.27
CA ALA A 88 -0.96 -0.54 8.62
C ALA A 88 -2.30 -1.06 9.18
N SER A 89 -3.35 -1.04 8.37
CA SER A 89 -4.67 -1.56 8.71
C SER A 89 -4.60 -3.06 9.04
N MET A 90 -3.95 -3.85 8.17
CA MET A 90 -3.75 -5.28 8.40
C MET A 90 -2.92 -5.57 9.66
N ASN A 91 -1.82 -4.85 9.87
CA ASN A 91 -1.02 -4.95 11.09
C ASN A 91 -1.81 -4.62 12.34
N GLY A 92 -2.70 -3.63 12.26
CA GLY A 92 -3.68 -3.38 13.31
C GLY A 92 -4.50 -4.64 13.56
N VAL A 93 -5.27 -5.08 12.57
CA VAL A 93 -6.23 -6.19 12.71
C VAL A 93 -5.58 -7.49 13.21
N TYR A 94 -4.39 -7.84 12.75
CA TYR A 94 -3.78 -9.15 12.96
C TYR A 94 -2.63 -9.17 13.98
N PHE A 95 -1.83 -8.11 14.08
CA PHE A 95 -0.52 -8.16 14.75
C PHE A 95 -0.32 -7.07 15.82
N GLY A 96 -1.41 -6.52 16.35
CA GLY A 96 -1.35 -5.62 17.51
C GLY A 96 -0.92 -4.19 17.19
N GLY A 97 -0.85 -3.81 15.91
CA GLY A 97 -0.63 -2.42 15.51
C GLY A 97 -1.81 -1.49 15.86
N PRO A 98 -1.63 -0.16 15.71
CA PRO A 98 -2.74 0.78 15.78
C PRO A 98 -3.86 0.43 14.80
N ARG A 99 -5.12 0.54 15.23
CA ARG A 99 -6.27 0.42 14.31
C ARG A 99 -6.39 1.71 13.51
N VAL A 100 -6.33 1.59 12.18
CA VAL A 100 -6.49 2.68 11.24
C VAL A 100 -7.51 2.33 10.16
N THR A 101 -8.07 3.35 9.55
CA THR A 101 -8.92 3.33 8.36
C THR A 101 -8.43 4.45 7.43
N ALA A 102 -8.89 4.46 6.18
CA ALA A 102 -8.60 5.56 5.26
C ALA A 102 -8.86 6.95 5.88
N GLU A 103 -9.96 7.12 6.62
CA GLU A 103 -10.33 8.39 7.28
C GLU A 103 -9.38 8.78 8.41
N THR A 104 -8.83 7.80 9.13
CA THR A 104 -8.04 8.01 10.35
C THR A 104 -6.53 7.93 10.12
N PHE A 105 -6.12 7.45 8.94
CA PHE A 105 -4.73 7.33 8.58
C PHE A 105 -4.08 8.70 8.33
N ASP A 106 -2.84 8.86 8.78
CA ASP A 106 -2.02 10.03 8.49
C ASP A 106 -1.20 9.73 7.24
N TYR A 107 -1.55 10.33 6.10
CA TYR A 107 -0.90 10.03 4.83
C TYR A 107 0.47 10.71 4.71
N PRO A 108 1.50 10.04 4.15
CA PRO A 108 2.84 10.62 4.02
C PRO A 108 2.88 11.73 2.96
N GLY A 109 3.34 12.90 3.37
CA GLY A 109 3.48 14.09 2.52
C GLY A 109 4.83 14.24 1.81
N SER A 110 5.71 13.25 1.89
CA SER A 110 7.01 13.24 1.20
C SER A 110 7.43 11.81 0.87
N ALA A 111 8.27 11.66 -0.15
CA ALA A 111 8.86 10.39 -0.56
C ALA A 111 9.62 9.73 0.59
N GLU A 112 10.45 10.50 1.30
CA GLU A 112 11.23 10.00 2.45
C GLU A 112 10.32 9.43 3.54
N THR A 113 9.25 10.16 3.90
CA THR A 113 8.30 9.71 4.93
C THR A 113 7.54 8.47 4.46
N ALA A 114 7.15 8.42 3.19
CA ALA A 114 6.46 7.28 2.61
C ALA A 114 7.34 6.03 2.63
N LEU A 115 8.60 6.11 2.19
CA LEU A 115 9.51 4.96 2.17
C LEU A 115 9.82 4.44 3.57
N ARG A 116 10.04 5.33 4.55
CA ARG A 116 10.24 4.90 5.94
C ARG A 116 9.01 4.17 6.48
N ARG A 117 7.81 4.75 6.30
CA ARG A 117 6.56 4.12 6.78
C ARG A 117 6.26 2.82 6.04
N LEU A 118 6.57 2.73 4.76
CA LEU A 118 6.47 1.52 3.96
C LEU A 118 7.37 0.42 4.52
N ASP A 119 8.63 0.73 4.83
CA ASP A 119 9.57 -0.21 5.44
C ASP A 119 9.07 -0.67 6.82
N ASP A 120 8.60 0.26 7.65
CA ASP A 120 8.07 -0.03 8.99
C ASP A 120 6.82 -0.95 8.94
N THR A 121 5.84 -0.65 8.08
CA THR A 121 4.60 -1.43 7.99
C THR A 121 4.82 -2.78 7.31
N TYR A 122 5.69 -2.85 6.31
CA TYR A 122 6.08 -4.12 5.68
C TYR A 122 6.80 -5.04 6.68
N ALA A 123 7.77 -4.52 7.43
CA ALA A 123 8.50 -5.31 8.42
C ALA A 123 7.59 -5.87 9.52
N ALA A 124 6.66 -5.05 10.03
CA ALA A 124 5.67 -5.50 11.00
C ALA A 124 4.75 -6.60 10.44
N TRP A 125 4.34 -6.47 9.18
CA TRP A 125 3.49 -7.46 8.51
C TRP A 125 4.21 -8.80 8.34
N VAL A 126 5.43 -8.78 7.79
CA VAL A 126 6.24 -9.99 7.58
C VAL A 126 6.56 -10.68 8.90
N ALA A 127 6.92 -9.92 9.95
CA ALA A 127 7.17 -10.47 11.27
C ALA A 127 5.93 -11.18 11.83
N GLY A 128 4.77 -10.52 11.76
CA GLY A 128 3.51 -11.11 12.23
C GLY A 128 3.11 -12.37 11.45
N VAL A 129 3.24 -12.37 10.12
CA VAL A 129 2.94 -13.54 9.29
C VAL A 129 3.89 -14.71 9.62
N ARG A 130 5.15 -14.43 9.96
CA ARG A 130 6.12 -15.45 10.38
C ARG A 130 5.78 -16.08 11.73
N GLU A 131 5.15 -15.34 12.62
CA GLU A 131 4.72 -15.85 13.92
C GLU A 131 3.45 -16.70 13.87
N LEU A 132 2.67 -16.64 12.77
CA LEU A 132 1.43 -17.42 12.64
C LEU A 132 1.69 -18.93 12.65
N GLY A 133 2.73 -19.40 11.96
CA GLY A 133 2.93 -20.82 11.69
C GLY A 133 1.77 -21.46 10.92
N ASP A 134 1.85 -22.78 10.71
CA ASP A 134 0.81 -23.51 9.98
C ASP A 134 -0.56 -23.46 10.68
N GLU A 135 -0.60 -23.53 12.01
CA GLU A 135 -1.84 -23.46 12.79
C GLU A 135 -2.51 -22.09 12.70
N GLY A 136 -1.75 -21.01 12.82
CA GLY A 136 -2.27 -19.64 12.72
C GLY A 136 -2.78 -19.33 11.31
N LEU A 137 -2.10 -19.83 10.27
CA LEU A 137 -2.55 -19.70 8.89
C LEU A 137 -3.85 -20.47 8.63
N ALA A 138 -4.00 -21.67 9.20
CA ALA A 138 -5.19 -22.49 9.04
C ALA A 138 -6.38 -22.03 9.90
N ALA A 139 -6.15 -21.21 10.92
CA ALA A 139 -7.20 -20.68 11.77
C ALA A 139 -8.23 -19.87 10.97
N ARG A 140 -9.50 -19.96 11.37
CA ARG A 140 -10.57 -19.15 10.77
C ARG A 140 -10.34 -17.68 11.07
N GLN A 141 -10.55 -16.83 10.07
CA GLN A 141 -10.46 -15.38 10.23
C GLN A 141 -11.42 -14.85 11.31
N GLY A 142 -12.66 -15.37 11.34
CA GLY A 142 -13.69 -14.94 12.29
C GLY A 142 -14.18 -13.52 12.01
N SER A 143 -14.46 -12.74 13.06
CA SER A 143 -15.03 -11.39 12.94
C SER A 143 -14.04 -10.31 12.47
N LYS A 144 -12.82 -10.68 12.10
CA LYS A 144 -11.83 -9.75 11.53
C LYS A 144 -12.21 -9.38 10.10
N SER A 145 -11.64 -8.28 9.61
CA SER A 145 -11.82 -7.83 8.23
C SER A 145 -10.97 -8.65 7.25
N PRO A 146 -11.44 -8.80 5.99
CA PRO A 146 -12.73 -8.31 5.51
C PRO A 146 -13.87 -9.31 5.81
N PRO A 147 -15.10 -8.87 6.17
CA PRO A 147 -16.17 -9.75 6.68
C PRO A 147 -16.53 -10.93 5.78
N GLU A 148 -16.40 -10.78 4.47
CA GLU A 148 -16.61 -11.84 3.46
C GLU A 148 -15.68 -13.04 3.62
N PHE A 149 -14.58 -12.88 4.35
CA PHE A 149 -13.61 -13.92 4.63
C PHE A 149 -13.79 -14.55 6.03
N ALA A 150 -14.87 -14.25 6.75
CA ALA A 150 -15.06 -14.73 8.12
C ALA A 150 -14.90 -16.26 8.30
N ASP A 151 -15.32 -17.04 7.29
CA ASP A 151 -15.22 -18.50 7.29
C ASP A 151 -13.95 -19.04 6.61
N ALA A 152 -13.14 -18.16 6.02
CA ALA A 152 -11.89 -18.51 5.36
C ALA A 152 -10.73 -18.64 6.36
N PRO A 153 -9.67 -19.38 6.01
CA PRO A 153 -8.44 -19.39 6.79
C PRO A 153 -7.73 -18.03 6.72
N VAL A 154 -6.97 -17.67 7.76
CA VAL A 154 -6.10 -16.47 7.77
C VAL A 154 -5.12 -16.47 6.58
N ALA A 155 -4.72 -17.65 6.10
CA ALA A 155 -3.93 -17.78 4.87
C ALA A 155 -4.54 -17.04 3.66
N ARG A 156 -5.88 -16.95 3.56
CA ARG A 156 -6.54 -16.18 2.50
C ARG A 156 -6.19 -14.70 2.62
N VAL A 157 -6.21 -14.13 3.82
CA VAL A 157 -5.84 -12.72 4.03
C VAL A 157 -4.39 -12.51 3.63
N VAL A 158 -3.49 -13.40 4.07
CA VAL A 158 -2.06 -13.31 3.73
C VAL A 158 -1.83 -13.30 2.22
N LEU A 159 -2.48 -14.20 1.50
CA LEU A 159 -2.41 -14.27 0.04
C LEU A 159 -2.91 -13.00 -0.64
N TYR A 160 -4.03 -12.43 -0.18
CA TYR A 160 -4.57 -11.20 -0.77
C TYR A 160 -3.73 -9.97 -0.42
N THR A 161 -3.13 -9.91 0.78
CA THR A 161 -2.15 -8.85 1.09
C THR A 161 -0.90 -8.96 0.22
N SER A 162 -0.43 -10.18 -0.12
CA SER A 162 0.63 -10.35 -1.12
C SER A 162 0.23 -9.82 -2.49
N VAL A 163 -1.03 -10.03 -2.91
CA VAL A 163 -1.55 -9.46 -4.17
C VAL A 163 -1.48 -7.94 -4.15
N GLU A 164 -1.89 -7.28 -3.06
CA GLU A 164 -1.78 -5.81 -2.93
C GLU A 164 -0.33 -5.33 -3.09
N ILE A 165 0.63 -6.00 -2.44
CA ILE A 165 2.06 -5.68 -2.54
C ILE A 165 2.55 -5.83 -3.98
N PHE A 166 2.22 -6.93 -4.65
CA PHE A 166 2.69 -7.18 -6.02
C PHE A 166 2.04 -6.25 -7.04
N HIS A 167 0.73 -6.06 -6.92
CA HIS A 167 -0.06 -5.24 -7.83
C HIS A 167 0.40 -3.78 -7.77
N HIS A 168 0.36 -3.16 -6.58
CA HIS A 168 0.74 -1.76 -6.43
C HIS A 168 2.26 -1.56 -6.53
N GLY A 169 3.06 -2.53 -6.10
CA GLY A 169 4.51 -2.50 -6.32
C GLY A 169 4.89 -2.46 -7.81
N ALA A 170 4.18 -3.22 -8.65
CA ALA A 170 4.37 -3.19 -10.10
C ALA A 170 3.93 -1.86 -10.73
N GLU A 171 2.78 -1.31 -10.31
CA GLU A 171 2.31 0.00 -10.78
C GLU A 171 3.27 1.12 -10.41
N ILE A 172 3.73 1.18 -9.15
CA ILE A 172 4.73 2.16 -8.71
C ILE A 172 6.02 2.02 -9.52
N SER A 173 6.45 0.77 -9.73
CA SER A 173 7.65 0.47 -10.52
C SER A 173 7.52 0.96 -11.97
N LEU A 174 6.34 0.83 -12.57
CA LEU A 174 6.04 1.30 -13.92
C LEU A 174 5.99 2.83 -13.98
N LEU A 175 5.32 3.48 -13.03
CA LEU A 175 5.22 4.94 -12.97
C LEU A 175 6.60 5.58 -12.84
N ARG A 176 7.47 5.01 -11.99
CA ARG A 176 8.86 5.49 -11.88
C ARG A 176 9.64 5.32 -13.18
N ASP A 177 9.46 4.18 -13.84
CA ASP A 177 10.06 3.88 -15.14
C ASP A 177 9.63 4.86 -16.23
N LEU A 178 8.39 5.34 -16.17
CA LEU A 178 7.86 6.37 -17.07
C LEU A 178 8.48 7.74 -16.76
N TYR A 179 8.48 8.15 -15.49
CA TYR A 179 9.09 9.43 -15.07
C TYR A 179 10.55 9.54 -15.51
N LEU A 180 11.35 8.49 -15.27
CA LEU A 180 12.79 8.49 -15.61
C LEU A 180 13.06 8.52 -17.13
N ARG A 181 12.06 8.22 -17.96
CA ARG A 181 12.15 8.25 -19.42
C ARG A 181 11.49 9.48 -20.04
N GLU A 182 10.72 10.23 -19.26
CA GLU A 182 10.16 11.49 -19.73
C GLU A 182 11.30 12.50 -19.90
N PRO A 183 11.36 13.24 -21.03
CA PRO A 183 12.28 14.35 -21.15
C PRO A 183 11.90 15.39 -20.10
N GLN A 184 12.61 15.40 -18.97
CA GLN A 184 12.45 16.45 -17.98
C GLN A 184 12.67 17.79 -18.69
N ALA A 185 11.68 18.67 -18.65
CA ALA A 185 11.79 19.99 -19.24
C ALA A 185 13.00 20.69 -18.60
N ARG A 186 14.09 20.80 -19.37
CA ARG A 186 15.31 21.53 -18.97
C ARG A 186 15.05 23.02 -18.95
#